data_AF-A0A7S1EW68-F1
#
_entry.id   AF-A0A7S1EW68-F1
#
_cell.length_a   1.000
_cell.length_b   1.000
_cell.length_c   1.000
_cell.angle_alpha   90.00
_cell.angle_beta   90.00
_cell.angle_gamma   90.00
#
_symmetry.space_group_name_H-M   'P 1'
#
loop_
_entity.id
_entity.type
_entity.pdbx_description
1 polymer ?
#
loop_
_entity_poly.entity_id
_entity_poly.type
_entity_poly.pdbx_seq_one_letter_code
_entity_poly.pdbx_strand_id
1 'polypeptide(L)'
;DIVSSVVEENRRTWSSGWCRFEQLDFSTHVENLAAAELYILKDVLQHWSSERIEEFLHELLAKPGLRFVLVCNCASPVDWPVDNIVDGGWRPLFASRPPLLQFAPEVLIRYPSMPNEK
;
A
#
# COMPACT_ATOMS: atom_id res chain seq x y z
N ASP A 1 0.89 0.53 -11.87
CA ASP A 1 0.22 1.84 -11.72
C ASP A 1 -0.94 1.90 -12.70
N ILE A 2 -1.98 2.67 -12.45
CA ILE A 2 -3.10 2.83 -13.39
C ILE A 2 -2.85 3.93 -14.43
N VAL A 3 -1.97 4.90 -14.11
CA VAL A 3 -1.66 6.06 -14.96
C VAL A 3 -0.60 5.68 -15.99
N SER A 4 -1.00 5.62 -17.26
CA SER A 4 -0.13 5.17 -18.36
C SER A 4 1.15 5.99 -18.49
N SER A 5 1.07 7.32 -18.41
CA SER A 5 2.23 8.21 -18.56
C SER A 5 3.30 7.98 -17.49
N VAL A 6 2.90 7.67 -16.25
CA VAL A 6 3.81 7.33 -15.16
C VAL A 6 4.49 5.99 -15.43
N VAL A 7 3.74 4.99 -15.90
CA VAL A 7 4.28 3.68 -16.26
C VAL A 7 5.26 3.79 -17.41
N GLU A 8 4.90 4.51 -18.47
CA GLU A 8 5.75 4.70 -19.66
C GLU A 8 7.06 5.39 -19.31
N GLU A 9 7.01 6.45 -18.51
CA GLU A 9 8.20 7.18 -18.08
C GLU A 9 9.10 6.31 -17.19
N ASN A 10 8.52 5.56 -16.26
CA ASN A 10 9.28 4.62 -15.43
C ASN A 10 9.88 3.49 -16.28
N ARG A 11 9.16 3.00 -17.28
CA ARG A 11 9.69 1.99 -18.20
C ARG A 11 10.93 2.51 -18.91
N ARG A 12 10.85 3.73 -19.45
CA ARG A 12 11.93 4.38 -20.19
C ARG A 12 13.17 4.60 -19.34
N THR A 13 12.98 5.00 -18.08
CA THR A 13 14.08 5.43 -17.21
C THR A 13 14.68 4.26 -16.40
N TRP A 14 13.87 3.28 -15.99
CA TRP A 14 14.25 2.31 -14.95
C TRP A 14 14.07 0.84 -15.34
N SER A 15 13.49 0.50 -16.50
CA SER A 15 13.34 -0.91 -16.88
C SER A 15 14.69 -1.60 -17.05
N SER A 16 14.74 -2.88 -16.68
CA SER A 16 15.92 -3.72 -16.84
C SER A 16 15.54 -5.19 -16.94
N GLY A 17 16.53 -6.09 -17.00
CA GLY A 17 16.28 -7.53 -16.99
C GLY A 17 15.60 -8.04 -15.70
N TRP A 18 15.70 -7.28 -14.59
CA TRP A 18 15.18 -7.65 -13.27
C TRP A 18 14.05 -6.74 -12.77
N CYS A 19 13.73 -5.66 -13.49
CA CYS A 19 12.68 -4.71 -13.12
C CYS A 19 11.75 -4.46 -14.30
N ARG A 20 10.44 -4.64 -14.07
CA ARG A 20 9.38 -4.39 -15.05
C ARG A 20 8.33 -3.49 -14.43
N PHE A 21 7.75 -2.63 -15.26
CA PHE A 21 6.67 -1.74 -14.86
C PHE A 21 5.41 -2.11 -15.65
N GLU A 22 4.33 -2.34 -14.92
CA GLU A 22 3.06 -2.78 -15.49
C GLU A 22 1.96 -1.76 -15.21
N GLN A 23 1.15 -1.49 -16.24
CA GLN A 23 -0.05 -0.68 -16.08
C GLN A 23 -1.19 -1.60 -15.67
N LEU A 24 -1.68 -1.44 -14.45
CA LEU A 24 -2.60 -2.35 -13.78
C LEU A 24 -3.44 -1.54 -12.78
N ASP A 25 -4.74 -1.81 -12.75
CA ASP A 25 -5.57 -1.45 -11.61
C ASP A 25 -5.57 -2.61 -10.60
N PHE A 26 -4.58 -2.60 -9.70
CA PHE A 26 -4.48 -3.62 -8.65
C PHE A 26 -5.47 -3.39 -7.49
N SER A 27 -6.13 -2.24 -7.45
CA SER A 27 -6.93 -1.81 -6.30
C SER A 27 -8.35 -2.38 -6.31
N THR A 28 -8.75 -3.00 -7.42
CA THR A 28 -10.04 -3.65 -7.66
C THR A 28 -9.91 -5.01 -8.36
N HIS A 29 -8.69 -5.36 -8.82
CA HIS A 29 -8.41 -6.59 -9.55
C HIS A 29 -7.11 -7.25 -9.02
N VAL A 30 -7.14 -7.74 -7.79
CA VAL A 30 -6.00 -8.37 -7.11
C VAL A 30 -5.53 -9.64 -7.84
N GLU A 31 -6.43 -10.31 -8.54
CA GLU A 31 -6.15 -11.48 -9.37
C GLU A 31 -5.15 -11.18 -10.49
N ASN A 32 -5.11 -9.95 -10.99
CA ASN A 32 -4.18 -9.52 -12.04
C ASN A 32 -2.75 -9.31 -11.52
N LEU A 33 -2.54 -9.24 -10.21
CA LEU A 33 -1.19 -9.19 -9.65
C LEU A 33 -0.46 -10.51 -9.90
N ALA A 34 0.74 -10.41 -10.47
CA ALA A 34 1.66 -11.53 -10.59
C ALA A 34 1.91 -12.16 -9.21
N ALA A 35 1.99 -13.49 -9.14
CA ALA A 35 2.31 -14.21 -7.92
C ALA A 35 3.71 -13.81 -7.41
N ALA A 36 3.81 -13.52 -6.12
CA ALA A 36 5.06 -13.13 -5.48
C ALA A 36 5.07 -13.62 -4.02
N GLU A 37 6.26 -13.90 -3.51
CA GLU A 37 6.45 -14.20 -2.08
C GLU A 37 6.35 -12.94 -1.20
N LEU A 38 6.56 -11.76 -1.79
CA LEU A 38 6.53 -10.46 -1.11
C LEU A 38 5.83 -9.41 -1.98
N TYR A 39 4.83 -8.73 -1.41
CA TYR A 39 4.29 -7.48 -1.94
C TYR A 39 4.75 -6.30 -1.08
N ILE A 40 5.16 -5.20 -1.72
CA ILE A 40 5.53 -3.96 -1.04
C ILE A 40 4.50 -2.88 -1.40
N LEU A 41 3.81 -2.36 -0.38
CA LEU A 41 2.78 -1.34 -0.49
C LEU A 41 3.29 -0.06 0.17
N LYS A 42 3.84 0.85 -0.63
CA LYS A 42 4.44 2.09 -0.13
C LYS A 42 3.53 3.28 -0.42
N ASP A 43 3.09 3.98 0.63
CA ASP A 43 2.27 5.19 0.55
C ASP A 43 0.98 5.04 -0.28
N VAL A 44 0.39 3.84 -0.30
CA VAL A 44 -0.86 3.54 -1.03
C VAL A 44 -2.05 3.46 -0.09
N LEU A 45 -2.00 2.53 0.87
CA LEU A 45 -3.17 2.19 1.71
C LEU A 45 -3.70 3.39 2.51
N GLN A 46 -2.84 4.34 2.89
CA GLN A 46 -3.21 5.54 3.65
C GLN A 46 -4.17 6.49 2.91
N HIS A 47 -4.40 6.25 1.62
CA HIS A 47 -5.35 6.99 0.78
C HIS A 47 -6.68 6.29 0.58
N TRP A 48 -6.88 5.11 1.18
CA TRP A 48 -8.07 4.30 1.01
C TRP A 48 -8.95 4.29 2.27
N SER A 49 -10.24 4.07 2.05
CA SER A 49 -11.19 3.74 3.10
C SER A 49 -10.82 2.44 3.81
N SER A 50 -11.25 2.28 5.06
CA SER A 50 -11.03 1.04 5.83
C SER A 50 -11.57 -0.17 5.11
N GLU A 51 -12.80 -0.09 4.59
CA GLU A 51 -13.46 -1.17 3.85
C GLU A 51 -12.60 -1.64 2.67
N ARG A 52 -12.14 -0.72 1.83
CA ARG A 52 -11.28 -1.06 0.68
C ARG A 52 -9.95 -1.68 1.09
N ILE A 53 -9.32 -1.20 2.16
CA ILE A 53 -8.09 -1.80 2.67
C ILE A 53 -8.35 -3.24 3.13
N GLU A 54 -9.46 -3.48 3.81
CA GLU A 54 -9.84 -4.79 4.32
C GLU A 54 -10.08 -5.78 3.19
N GLU A 55 -10.94 -5.41 2.22
CA GLU A 55 -11.23 -6.23 1.03
C GLU A 55 -9.95 -6.57 0.26
N PHE A 56 -9.15 -5.54 -0.07
CA PHE A 56 -7.91 -5.73 -0.81
C PHE A 56 -6.91 -6.62 -0.08
N LEU A 57 -6.70 -6.42 1.22
CA LEU A 57 -5.75 -7.22 1.99
C LEU A 57 -6.24 -8.66 2.17
N HIS A 58 -7.55 -8.89 2.34
CA HIS A 58 -8.10 -10.25 2.37
C HIS A 58 -7.83 -11.01 1.07
N GLU A 59 -8.10 -10.39 -0.08
CA GLU A 59 -7.82 -10.99 -1.39
C GLU A 59 -6.33 -11.19 -1.62
N LEU A 60 -5.51 -10.20 -1.27
CA LEU A 60 -4.06 -10.27 -1.46
C LEU A 60 -3.45 -11.40 -0.63
N LEU A 61 -3.84 -11.50 0.65
CA LEU A 61 -3.36 -12.53 1.57
C LEU A 61 -3.80 -13.94 1.19
N ALA A 62 -4.83 -14.08 0.37
CA ALA A 62 -5.26 -15.37 -0.17
C ALA A 62 -4.43 -15.85 -1.38
N LYS A 63 -3.51 -15.03 -1.92
CA LYS A 63 -2.73 -15.40 -3.12
C LYS A 63 -1.77 -16.56 -2.83
N PRO A 64 -1.68 -17.55 -3.74
CA PRO A 64 -0.79 -18.70 -3.55
C PRO A 64 0.68 -18.26 -3.61
N GLY A 65 1.50 -18.82 -2.71
CA GLY A 65 2.93 -18.55 -2.64
C GLY A 65 3.30 -17.25 -1.94
N LEU A 66 2.33 -16.43 -1.54
CA LEU A 66 2.58 -15.24 -0.73
C LEU A 66 3.08 -15.63 0.66
N ARG A 67 4.13 -14.95 1.11
CA ARG A 67 4.69 -15.11 2.46
C ARG A 67 4.59 -13.83 3.28
N PHE A 68 4.80 -12.67 2.64
CA PHE A 68 4.84 -11.39 3.34
C PHE A 68 4.17 -10.26 2.54
N VAL A 69 3.50 -9.36 3.26
CA VAL A 69 3.11 -8.05 2.73
C VAL A 69 3.82 -7.00 3.58
N LEU A 70 4.66 -6.18 2.94
CA LEU A 70 5.35 -5.09 3.60
C LEU A 70 4.61 -3.78 3.31
N VAL A 71 4.05 -3.18 4.36
CA VAL A 71 3.40 -1.87 4.28
C VAL A 71 4.36 -0.79 4.75
N CYS A 72 4.65 0.17 3.87
CA CYS A 72 5.54 1.29 4.14
C CYS A 72 4.74 2.59 4.07
N ASN A 73 4.21 3.07 5.20
CA ASN A 73 3.42 4.30 5.24
C ASN A 73 4.12 5.36 6.10
N CYS A 74 3.76 6.63 5.89
CA CYS A 74 4.17 7.74 6.73
C CYS A 74 3.68 7.53 8.17
N ALA A 75 4.59 7.67 9.13
CA ALA A 75 4.31 7.45 10.54
C ALA A 75 4.18 8.78 11.28
N SER A 76 3.13 8.89 12.09
CA SER A 76 3.03 9.88 13.17
C SER A 76 2.91 11.35 12.76
N PRO A 77 1.98 11.73 11.87
CA PRO A 77 1.60 13.13 11.72
C PRO A 77 0.99 13.66 13.03
N VAL A 78 1.29 14.91 13.38
CA VAL A 78 0.72 15.58 14.55
C VAL A 78 -0.66 16.13 14.17
N ASP A 79 -1.68 15.89 14.99
CA ASP A 79 -3.05 16.44 14.84
C ASP A 79 -3.83 16.05 13.57
N TRP A 80 -3.43 14.97 12.88
CA TRP A 80 -4.22 14.46 11.76
C TRP A 80 -5.34 13.51 12.20
N PRO A 81 -6.51 13.57 11.55
CA PRO A 81 -7.62 12.65 11.83
C PRO A 81 -7.20 11.22 11.54
N VAL A 82 -7.51 10.34 12.48
CA VAL A 82 -7.22 8.89 12.43
C VAL A 82 -8.45 8.07 12.04
N ASP A 83 -9.59 8.75 11.88
CA ASP A 83 -10.86 8.15 11.52
C ASP A 83 -10.86 7.68 10.06
N ASN A 84 -11.83 6.83 9.71
CA ASN A 84 -12.00 6.37 8.35
C ASN A 84 -12.15 7.56 7.37
N ILE A 85 -11.67 7.37 6.14
CA ILE A 85 -11.74 8.36 5.06
C ILE A 85 -12.47 7.77 3.85
N VAL A 86 -12.92 8.63 2.94
CA VAL A 86 -13.27 8.24 1.58
C VAL A 86 -12.00 8.07 0.76
N ASP A 87 -12.02 7.17 -0.22
CA ASP A 87 -10.89 6.95 -1.13
C ASP A 87 -10.42 8.25 -1.80
N GLY A 88 -9.10 8.40 -1.90
CA GLY A 88 -8.43 9.60 -2.38
C GLY A 88 -8.14 10.64 -1.29
N GLY A 89 -8.73 10.50 -0.10
CA GLY A 89 -8.34 11.25 1.09
C GLY A 89 -6.95 10.84 1.61
N TRP A 90 -6.64 11.24 2.84
CA TRP A 90 -5.44 10.75 3.52
C TRP A 90 -5.65 10.64 5.03
N ARG A 91 -5.15 9.57 5.64
CA ARG A 91 -5.03 9.41 7.10
C ARG A 91 -3.79 8.60 7.47
N PRO A 92 -3.19 8.80 8.65
CA PRO A 92 -2.18 7.87 9.14
C PRO A 92 -2.79 6.48 9.40
N LEU A 93 -2.04 5.44 9.09
CA LEU A 93 -2.36 4.06 9.42
C LEU A 93 -1.41 3.54 10.49
N PHE A 94 -1.97 2.86 11.49
CA PHE A 94 -1.21 2.30 12.61
C PHE A 94 -1.46 0.80 12.70
N ALA A 95 -0.40 0.02 12.91
CA ALA A 95 -0.48 -1.42 13.16
C ALA A 95 -1.42 -1.77 14.33
N SER A 96 -1.52 -0.89 15.32
CA SER A 96 -2.34 -1.07 16.52
C SER A 96 -3.79 -0.60 16.38
N ARG A 97 -4.25 -0.23 15.17
CA ARG A 97 -5.61 0.27 14.93
C ARG A 97 -6.22 -0.35 13.68
N PRO A 98 -7.56 -0.43 13.59
CA PRO A 98 -8.23 -0.76 12.34
C PRO A 98 -7.84 0.20 11.20
N PRO A 99 -7.82 -0.26 9.94
CA PRO A 99 -8.12 -1.62 9.51
C PRO A 99 -6.95 -2.60 9.71
N LEU A 100 -5.72 -2.13 9.91
CA LEU A 100 -4.54 -3.01 9.90
C LEU A 100 -4.52 -4.01 11.06
N LEU A 101 -5.02 -3.62 12.25
CA LEU A 101 -4.97 -4.43 13.47
C LEU A 101 -5.49 -5.87 13.29
N GLN A 102 -6.53 -6.08 12.47
CA GLN A 102 -7.13 -7.41 12.27
C GLN A 102 -6.20 -8.40 11.56
N PHE A 103 -5.20 -7.91 10.83
CA PHE A 103 -4.21 -8.71 10.14
C PHE A 103 -2.98 -9.02 11.02
N ALA A 104 -3.03 -8.67 12.32
CA ALA A 104 -1.95 -8.84 13.29
C ALA A 104 -0.55 -8.40 12.78
N PRO A 105 -0.41 -7.17 12.24
CA PRO A 105 0.83 -6.72 11.63
C PRO A 105 1.96 -6.55 12.64
N GLU A 106 3.18 -6.90 12.22
CA GLU A 106 4.39 -6.67 12.99
C GLU A 106 5.03 -5.33 12.59
N VAL A 107 5.35 -4.48 13.57
CA VAL A 107 6.09 -3.23 13.34
C VAL A 107 7.59 -3.54 13.29
N LEU A 108 8.13 -3.66 12.08
CA LEU A 108 9.55 -3.96 11.87
C LEU A 108 10.46 -2.76 12.17
N ILE A 109 10.10 -1.58 11.66
CA ILE A 109 10.94 -0.38 11.72
C ILE A 109 10.04 0.85 11.92
N ARG A 110 10.46 1.76 12.79
CA ARG A 110 9.95 3.14 12.84
C ARG A 110 11.06 4.05 12.34
N TYR A 111 10.81 4.71 11.21
CA TYR A 111 11.75 5.70 10.69
C TYR A 111 11.22 7.12 11.00
N PRO A 112 12.10 8.06 11.36
CA PRO A 112 11.69 9.46 11.51
C PRO A 112 11.31 10.00 10.13
N SER A 113 10.05 10.37 9.94
CA SER A 113 9.66 11.29 8.88
C SER A 113 9.80 12.72 9.38
N MET A 114 10.09 13.66 8.47
CA MET A 114 9.97 15.09 8.78
C MET A 114 8.56 15.36 9.36
N PRO A 115 8.39 16.34 10.26
CA PRO A 115 7.06 16.70 10.77
C PRO A 115 6.14 16.99 9.58
N ASN A 116 5.12 16.15 9.38
CA ASN A 116 4.03 16.42 8.46
C ASN A 116 2.99 17.23 9.22
N GLU A 117 3.32 18.49 9.50
CA GLU A 117 2.41 19.47 10.09
C GLU A 117 1.36 19.87 9.06
N LYS A 118 0.12 20.08 9.51
CA LYS A 118 -1.01 20.47 8.68
C LYS A 118 -1.11 21.98 8.51
#